data_AF-A0A560G9L5-F1
#
_entry.id   AF-A0A560G9L5-F1
#
_cell.length_a   1.000
_cell.length_b   1.000
_cell.length_c   1.000
_cell.angle_alpha   90.00
_cell.angle_beta   90.00
_cell.angle_gamma   90.00
#
_symmetry.space_group_name_H-M   'P 1'
#
loop_
_entity.id
_entity.type
_entity.pdbx_description
1 polymer ?
#
loop_
_entity_poly.entity_id
_entity_poly.type
_entity_poly.pdbx_seq_one_letter_code
_entity_poly.pdbx_strand_id
1 'polypeptide(L)'
;MDHGKRDAPGTGRRQFLMAMAAAGAALTPATLWAQVKAGADTSAVKALAPSQRALLDRVADLTIPDSDTPGALAVGVPAFVILALAHGLHGAGAPVPAARFTGGAGPAGATVLDWLTFELDLKAGGAFLAAAPAVQLQALTALDSAAYAPSGAPSGSPGGDASPWRLLKGLIVTGYYTSEAGASQELQYDLVPGHWDPDVPVGPHARAWSNDWTAVDFG
;
A
#
# COMPACT_ATOMS: atom_id res chain seq x y z
N MET A 1 63.36 12.26 -38.75
CA MET A 1 63.33 12.54 -37.30
C MET A 1 62.69 13.89 -37.13
N ASP A 2 61.67 14.17 -36.32
CA ASP A 2 60.67 13.45 -35.56
C ASP A 2 59.64 14.55 -35.20
N HIS A 3 58.35 14.23 -35.15
CA HIS A 3 57.26 15.18 -34.94
C HIS A 3 57.02 15.41 -33.44
N GLY A 4 57.23 16.64 -32.94
CA GLY A 4 56.86 17.03 -31.58
C GLY A 4 55.69 18.03 -31.54
N LYS A 5 54.45 17.55 -31.72
CA LYS A 5 53.23 18.32 -31.39
C LYS A 5 53.13 18.44 -29.86
N ARG A 6 52.93 19.67 -29.37
CA ARG A 6 52.63 19.98 -27.97
C ARG A 6 51.13 19.78 -27.73
N ASP A 7 50.79 18.86 -26.85
CA ASP A 7 49.42 18.60 -26.40
C ASP A 7 48.89 19.74 -25.52
N ALA A 8 47.63 20.14 -25.77
CA ALA A 8 46.90 21.16 -25.04
C ALA A 8 46.30 20.61 -23.71
N PRO A 9 46.19 21.43 -22.65
CA PRO A 9 45.66 20.97 -21.37
C PRO A 9 44.12 20.90 -21.34
N GLY A 10 43.58 19.68 -21.36
CA GLY A 10 42.62 19.18 -20.36
C GLY A 10 41.26 19.88 -20.14
N THR A 11 40.42 20.01 -21.16
CA THR A 11 38.99 20.44 -21.01
C THR A 11 38.08 19.37 -20.35
N GLY A 12 38.52 18.11 -20.27
CA GLY A 12 37.65 16.98 -19.89
C GLY A 12 37.25 16.90 -18.40
N ARG A 13 38.14 17.25 -17.46
CA ARG A 13 37.86 17.06 -16.02
C ARG A 13 36.80 18.02 -15.48
N ARG A 14 36.83 19.28 -15.91
CA ARG A 14 35.85 20.29 -15.47
C ARG A 14 34.47 20.05 -16.07
N GLN A 15 34.39 19.65 -17.33
CA GLN A 15 33.11 19.28 -17.95
C GLN A 15 32.53 17.99 -17.36
N PHE A 16 33.38 17.02 -17.00
CA PHE A 16 32.93 15.80 -16.33
C PHE A 16 32.39 16.07 -14.93
N LEU A 17 33.06 16.92 -14.14
CA LEU A 17 32.58 17.31 -12.80
C LEU A 17 31.30 18.17 -12.87
N MET A 18 31.16 19.03 -13.88
CA MET A 18 29.94 19.80 -14.12
C MET A 18 28.78 18.92 -14.61
N ALA A 19 29.05 17.89 -15.43
CA ALA A 19 28.04 16.91 -15.85
C ALA A 19 27.58 16.02 -14.68
N MET A 20 28.48 15.65 -13.77
CA MET A 20 28.15 14.93 -12.54
C MET A 20 27.34 15.79 -11.55
N ALA A 21 27.59 17.09 -11.47
CA ALA A 21 26.79 18.01 -10.66
C ALA A 21 25.37 18.21 -11.24
N ALA A 22 25.22 18.22 -12.57
CA ALA A 22 23.92 18.31 -13.24
C ALA A 22 23.06 17.04 -13.09
N ALA A 23 23.68 15.87 -12.91
CA ALA A 23 22.97 14.63 -12.61
C ALA A 23 22.45 14.55 -11.16
N GLY A 24 22.92 15.41 -10.25
CA GLY A 24 22.49 15.46 -8.86
C GLY A 24 21.19 16.25 -8.62
N ALA A 25 20.71 17.02 -9.61
CA ALA A 25 19.65 18.02 -9.41
C ALA A 25 18.21 17.47 -9.50
N ALA A 26 18.00 16.18 -9.73
CA ALA A 26 16.65 15.59 -9.81
C ALA A 26 16.57 14.14 -9.31
N LEU A 27 17.39 13.77 -8.31
CA LEU A 27 17.19 12.52 -7.59
C LEU A 27 15.99 12.66 -6.67
N THR A 28 14.81 12.48 -7.25
CA THR A 28 13.60 12.28 -6.46
C THR A 28 13.66 10.90 -5.80
N PRO A 29 13.04 10.71 -4.63
CA PRO A 29 12.87 9.38 -4.05
C PRO A 29 12.31 8.35 -5.06
N ALA A 30 11.43 8.79 -5.97
CA ALA A 30 10.81 7.93 -6.98
C ALA A 30 11.82 7.39 -8.01
N THR A 31 12.77 8.22 -8.46
CA THR A 31 13.79 7.80 -9.43
C THR A 31 14.81 6.86 -8.81
N LEU A 32 15.17 7.07 -7.53
CA LEU A 32 16.01 6.14 -6.77
C LEU A 32 15.32 4.78 -6.60
N TRP A 33 14.05 4.78 -6.22
CA TRP A 33 13.27 3.56 -6.02
C TRP A 33 13.11 2.75 -7.32
N ALA A 34 12.87 3.43 -8.45
CA ALA A 34 12.79 2.80 -9.77
C ALA A 34 14.11 2.08 -10.16
N GLN A 35 15.27 2.66 -9.83
CA GLN A 35 16.57 2.03 -10.08
C GLN A 35 16.79 0.78 -9.24
N VAL A 36 16.38 0.81 -7.96
CA VAL A 36 16.43 -0.37 -7.06
C VAL A 36 15.55 -1.50 -7.60
N LYS A 37 14.33 -1.18 -8.05
CA LYS A 37 13.40 -2.18 -8.59
C LYS A 37 13.88 -2.77 -9.92
N ALA A 38 14.48 -1.97 -10.80
CA ALA A 38 15.01 -2.45 -12.07
C ALA A 38 16.14 -3.49 -11.90
N GLY A 39 16.81 -3.53 -10.74
CA GLY A 39 17.79 -4.56 -10.38
C GLY A 39 17.19 -5.86 -9.83
N ALA A 40 15.87 -5.94 -9.62
CA ALA A 40 15.20 -7.12 -9.06
C ALA A 40 14.54 -7.96 -10.16
N ASP A 41 15.12 -9.14 -10.45
CA ASP A 41 14.73 -10.10 -11.49
C ASP A 41 13.23 -10.25 -11.71
N THR A 42 12.71 -10.00 -12.92
CA THR A 42 11.29 -10.14 -13.30
C THR A 42 11.04 -11.44 -14.07
N SER A 43 10.27 -12.39 -13.51
CA SER A 43 9.69 -13.51 -14.28
C SER A 43 8.28 -13.88 -13.76
N ALA A 44 7.46 -14.42 -14.67
CA ALA A 44 6.00 -14.44 -14.68
C ALA A 44 5.34 -15.52 -13.79
N VAL A 45 4.11 -15.22 -13.36
CA VAL A 45 3.36 -15.81 -12.22
C VAL A 45 4.13 -15.69 -10.91
N LYS A 46 4.57 -14.47 -10.60
CA LYS A 46 5.57 -14.26 -9.57
C LYS A 46 4.93 -14.40 -8.19
N ALA A 47 5.24 -15.50 -7.51
CA ALA A 47 5.17 -15.56 -6.06
C ALA A 47 5.77 -14.26 -5.51
N LEU A 48 5.05 -13.60 -4.60
CA LEU A 48 5.47 -12.30 -4.07
C LEU A 48 6.89 -12.36 -3.54
N ALA A 49 7.64 -11.27 -3.76
CA ALA A 49 8.95 -11.14 -3.17
C ALA A 49 8.82 -11.24 -1.62
N PRO A 50 9.78 -11.85 -0.92
CA PRO A 50 9.73 -11.96 0.55
C PRO A 50 9.53 -10.61 1.26
N SER A 51 10.12 -9.54 0.73
CA SER A 51 9.94 -8.18 1.24
C SER A 51 8.51 -7.65 1.06
N GLN A 52 7.86 -7.95 -0.07
CA GLN A 52 6.46 -7.58 -0.32
C GLN A 52 5.52 -8.36 0.59
N ARG A 53 5.83 -9.63 0.87
CA ARG A 53 5.09 -10.42 1.86
C ARG A 53 5.22 -9.84 3.26
N ALA A 54 6.45 -9.55 3.71
CA ALA A 54 6.70 -8.93 5.02
C ALA A 54 6.04 -7.56 5.15
N LEU A 55 6.03 -6.76 4.06
CA LEU A 55 5.29 -5.50 4.00
C LEU A 55 3.80 -5.71 4.23
N LEU A 56 3.19 -6.65 3.51
CA LEU A 56 1.77 -6.93 3.64
C LEU A 56 1.41 -7.47 5.03
N ASP A 57 2.21 -8.39 5.57
CA ASP A 57 2.04 -8.92 6.93
C ASP A 57 2.06 -7.77 7.95
N ARG A 58 3.05 -6.88 7.85
CA ARG A 58 3.18 -5.75 8.79
C ARG A 58 2.08 -4.71 8.62
N VAL A 59 1.68 -4.39 7.40
CA VAL A 59 0.62 -3.42 7.14
C VAL A 59 -0.75 -3.97 7.58
N ALA A 60 -1.02 -5.27 7.38
CA ALA A 60 -2.23 -5.91 7.88
C ALA A 60 -2.29 -5.85 9.41
N ASP A 61 -1.19 -6.22 10.09
CA ASP A 61 -1.03 -6.14 11.54
C ASP A 61 -1.26 -4.72 12.08
N LEU A 62 -0.71 -3.70 11.42
CA LEU A 62 -0.95 -2.31 11.82
C LEU A 62 -2.37 -1.80 11.52
N THR A 63 -3.06 -2.39 10.53
CA THR A 63 -4.42 -1.95 10.14
C THR A 63 -5.47 -2.51 11.08
N ILE A 64 -5.35 -3.78 11.46
CA ILE A 64 -6.21 -4.45 12.45
C ILE A 64 -5.29 -5.27 13.36
N PRO A 65 -4.75 -4.65 14.43
CA PRO A 65 -3.86 -5.33 15.37
C PRO A 65 -4.62 -6.31 16.25
N ASP A 66 -3.88 -7.20 16.91
CA ASP A 66 -4.44 -8.01 17.99
C ASP A 66 -5.02 -7.12 19.10
N SER A 67 -6.18 -7.52 19.61
CA SER A 67 -6.85 -6.89 20.75
C SER A 67 -7.41 -7.97 21.69
N ASP A 68 -8.64 -7.81 22.19
CA ASP A 68 -9.37 -8.90 22.84
C ASP A 68 -9.77 -10.01 21.85
N THR A 69 -9.61 -9.75 20.55
CA THR A 69 -9.77 -10.70 19.45
C THR A 69 -8.48 -10.78 18.62
N PRO A 70 -8.21 -11.93 17.95
CA PRO A 70 -7.10 -12.02 17.01
C PRO A 70 -7.24 -10.99 15.89
N GLY A 71 -6.13 -10.33 15.53
CA GLY A 71 -6.04 -9.31 14.49
C GLY A 71 -5.85 -9.89 13.08
N ALA A 72 -5.71 -9.02 12.08
CA ALA A 72 -5.65 -9.41 10.67
C ALA A 72 -4.48 -10.34 10.33
N LEU A 73 -3.31 -10.13 10.95
CA LEU A 73 -2.17 -11.01 10.74
C LEU A 73 -2.44 -12.41 11.31
N ALA A 74 -2.98 -12.48 12.53
CA ALA A 74 -3.23 -13.73 13.24
C ALA A 74 -4.24 -14.63 12.51
N VAL A 75 -5.22 -14.05 11.81
CA VAL A 75 -6.25 -14.80 11.06
C VAL A 75 -5.88 -15.03 9.59
N GLY A 76 -4.67 -14.67 9.16
CA GLY A 76 -4.17 -14.97 7.82
C GLY A 76 -4.68 -14.05 6.71
N VAL A 77 -5.14 -12.83 7.03
CA VAL A 77 -5.58 -11.83 6.03
C VAL A 77 -4.54 -11.60 4.91
N PRO A 78 -3.22 -11.54 5.17
CA PRO A 78 -2.24 -11.41 4.10
C PRO A 78 -2.38 -12.48 3.01
N ALA A 79 -2.66 -13.74 3.36
CA ALA A 79 -2.84 -14.79 2.37
C ALA A 79 -4.06 -14.55 1.48
N PHE A 80 -5.17 -14.09 2.05
CA PHE A 80 -6.34 -13.66 1.29
C PHE A 80 -6.04 -12.51 0.35
N VAL A 81 -5.37 -11.45 0.84
CA VAL A 81 -5.04 -10.29 0.01
C VAL A 81 -4.16 -10.69 -1.17
N ILE A 82 -3.19 -11.57 -0.97
CA ILE A 82 -2.34 -12.10 -2.05
C ILE A 82 -3.18 -12.77 -3.14
N LEU A 83 -4.14 -13.61 -2.75
CA LEU A 83 -5.07 -14.26 -3.67
C LEU A 83 -5.93 -13.22 -4.39
N ALA A 84 -6.48 -12.25 -3.67
CA ALA A 84 -7.28 -11.17 -4.23
C ALA A 84 -6.50 -10.35 -5.28
N LEU A 85 -5.24 -10.02 -5.02
CA LEU A 85 -4.35 -9.35 -5.97
C LEU A 85 -4.10 -10.22 -7.21
N ALA A 86 -3.79 -11.51 -7.01
CA ALA A 86 -3.49 -12.45 -8.09
C ALA A 86 -4.69 -12.68 -9.03
N HIS A 87 -5.91 -12.66 -8.48
CA HIS A 87 -7.15 -12.83 -9.24
C HIS A 87 -7.82 -11.51 -9.65
N GLY A 88 -7.21 -10.36 -9.34
CA GLY A 88 -7.71 -9.05 -9.75
C GLY A 88 -9.03 -8.64 -9.09
N LEU A 89 -9.32 -9.12 -7.88
CA LEU A 89 -10.50 -8.73 -7.11
C LEU A 89 -10.55 -7.19 -6.96
N HIS A 90 -11.69 -6.58 -7.27
CA HIS A 90 -11.86 -5.11 -7.33
C HIS A 90 -10.85 -4.37 -8.22
N GLY A 91 -10.29 -5.04 -9.23
CA GLY A 91 -9.30 -4.47 -10.15
C GLY A 91 -7.87 -4.41 -9.60
N ALA A 92 -7.59 -5.07 -8.47
CA ALA A 92 -6.32 -4.95 -7.76
C ALA A 92 -5.08 -5.52 -8.49
N GLY A 93 -5.28 -6.27 -9.57
CA GLY A 93 -4.21 -6.79 -10.43
C GLY A 93 -3.71 -5.77 -11.47
N ALA A 94 -4.39 -4.63 -11.62
CA ALA A 94 -4.00 -3.61 -12.58
C ALA A 94 -2.74 -2.85 -12.11
N PRO A 95 -1.82 -2.47 -13.03
CA PRO A 95 -0.71 -1.59 -12.69
C PRO A 95 -1.20 -0.25 -12.15
N VAL A 96 -0.52 0.27 -11.13
CA VAL A 96 -0.76 1.60 -10.58
C VAL A 96 -0.16 2.66 -11.52
N PRO A 97 -0.94 3.66 -11.97
CA PRO A 97 -0.41 4.73 -12.81
C PRO A 97 0.70 5.52 -12.12
N ALA A 98 1.74 5.91 -12.87
CA ALA A 98 2.89 6.67 -12.33
C ALA A 98 2.49 7.96 -11.59
N ALA A 99 1.41 8.60 -12.01
CA ALA A 99 0.85 9.80 -11.38
C ALA A 99 0.30 9.57 -9.96
N ARG A 100 0.07 8.32 -9.54
CA ARG A 100 -0.39 7.99 -8.19
C ARG A 100 0.75 7.90 -7.18
N PHE A 101 2.00 7.83 -7.62
CA PHE A 101 3.17 7.91 -6.75
C PHE A 101 3.38 9.37 -6.35
N THR A 102 3.74 9.60 -5.09
CA THR A 102 4.15 10.92 -4.62
C THR A 102 5.34 11.41 -5.44
N GLY A 103 5.19 12.56 -6.09
CA GLY A 103 6.15 13.09 -7.07
C GLY A 103 5.86 12.74 -8.53
N GLY A 104 4.81 11.94 -8.81
CA GLY A 104 4.27 11.71 -10.15
C GLY A 104 5.10 10.84 -11.09
N ALA A 105 6.13 10.15 -10.58
CA ALA A 105 7.15 9.48 -11.37
C ALA A 105 7.36 8.00 -10.98
N GLY A 106 6.30 7.26 -10.70
CA GLY A 106 6.38 5.82 -10.44
C GLY A 106 6.87 5.01 -11.66
N PRO A 107 7.51 3.84 -11.45
CA PRO A 107 7.97 3.01 -12.56
C PRO A 107 6.81 2.40 -13.34
N ALA A 108 7.03 2.18 -14.64
CA ALA A 108 6.04 1.52 -15.50
C ALA A 108 5.76 0.09 -14.99
N GLY A 109 4.48 -0.32 -15.04
CA GLY A 109 4.06 -1.65 -14.59
C GLY A 109 4.15 -1.88 -13.07
N ALA A 110 4.24 -0.83 -12.25
CA ALA A 110 4.25 -0.98 -10.81
C ALA A 110 2.92 -1.55 -10.28
N THR A 111 3.01 -2.51 -9.38
CA THR A 111 1.86 -3.09 -8.66
C THR A 111 1.42 -2.18 -7.51
N VAL A 112 0.30 -2.51 -6.85
CA VAL A 112 -0.12 -1.81 -5.63
C VAL A 112 0.88 -1.95 -4.47
N LEU A 113 1.58 -3.09 -4.37
CA LEU A 113 2.57 -3.30 -3.31
C LEU A 113 3.88 -2.57 -3.59
N ASP A 114 4.23 -2.40 -4.87
CA ASP A 114 5.31 -1.53 -5.30
C ASP A 114 5.05 -0.08 -4.90
N TRP A 115 3.86 0.41 -5.21
CA TRP A 115 3.40 1.74 -4.79
C TRP A 115 3.39 1.89 -3.26
N LEU A 116 2.85 0.89 -2.55
CA LEU A 116 2.79 0.92 -1.09
C LEU A 116 4.17 0.99 -0.44
N THR A 117 5.12 0.19 -0.93
CA THR A 117 6.52 0.21 -0.47
C THR A 117 7.09 1.62 -0.60
N PHE A 118 6.95 2.22 -1.79
CA PHE A 118 7.45 3.55 -2.08
C PHE A 118 6.84 4.62 -1.15
N GLU A 119 5.52 4.66 -1.00
CA GLU A 119 4.84 5.67 -0.18
C GLU A 119 5.19 5.56 1.31
N LEU A 120 5.28 4.32 1.81
CA LEU A 120 5.65 4.09 3.20
C LEU A 120 7.11 4.39 3.48
N ASP A 121 8.02 4.05 2.57
CA ASP A 121 9.43 4.39 2.70
C ASP A 121 9.64 5.92 2.71
N LEU A 122 8.92 6.62 1.83
CA LEU A 122 8.93 8.09 1.77
C LEU A 122 8.45 8.71 3.10
N LYS A 123 7.33 8.21 3.65
CA LYS A 123 6.75 8.72 4.91
C LYS A 123 7.55 8.33 6.14
N ALA A 124 8.23 7.18 6.12
CA ALA A 124 9.13 6.75 7.17
C ALA A 124 10.50 7.45 7.12
N GLY A 125 10.85 8.08 6.00
CA GLY A 125 12.16 8.71 5.78
C GLY A 125 13.29 7.70 5.52
N GLY A 126 12.96 6.50 5.03
CA GLY A 126 13.88 5.38 4.85
C GLY A 126 13.12 4.07 4.67
N ALA A 127 13.80 2.92 4.78
CA ALA A 127 13.14 1.62 4.64
C ALA A 127 12.11 1.39 5.76
N PHE A 128 10.82 1.40 5.42
CA PHE A 128 9.69 1.26 6.35
C PHE A 128 9.81 0.03 7.25
N LEU A 129 10.14 -1.12 6.66
CA LEU A 129 10.28 -2.38 7.40
C LEU A 129 11.42 -2.37 8.43
N ALA A 130 12.43 -1.52 8.24
CA ALA A 130 13.54 -1.36 9.18
C ALA A 130 13.32 -0.23 10.20
N ALA A 131 12.27 0.59 10.02
CA ALA A 131 11.95 1.69 10.91
C ALA A 131 11.43 1.20 12.27
N ALA A 132 11.55 2.04 13.30
CA ALA A 132 10.99 1.75 14.62
C ALA A 132 9.45 1.58 14.54
N PRO A 133 8.83 0.77 15.41
CA PRO A 133 7.38 0.50 15.36
C PRO A 133 6.50 1.76 15.37
N ALA A 134 6.88 2.77 16.16
CA ALA A 134 6.17 4.05 16.19
C ALA A 134 6.23 4.80 14.86
N VAL A 135 7.37 4.75 14.16
CA VAL A 135 7.55 5.37 12.83
C VAL A 135 6.73 4.62 11.78
N GLN A 136 6.67 3.30 11.87
CA GLN A 136 5.82 2.49 10.96
C GLN A 136 4.34 2.85 11.12
N LEU A 137 3.84 2.90 12.35
CA LEU A 137 2.46 3.31 12.61
C LEU A 137 2.21 4.74 12.11
N GLN A 138 3.09 5.69 12.43
CA GLN A 138 2.97 7.08 11.98
C GLN A 138 2.93 7.20 10.45
N ALA A 139 3.82 6.48 9.74
CA ALA A 139 3.87 6.48 8.29
C ALA A 139 2.57 5.93 7.67
N LEU A 140 2.05 4.82 8.22
CA LEU A 140 0.79 4.23 7.75
C LEU A 140 -0.41 5.14 8.06
N THR A 141 -0.49 5.71 9.27
CA THR A 141 -1.54 6.68 9.64
C THR A 141 -1.52 7.90 8.71
N ALA A 142 -0.35 8.42 8.36
CA ALA A 142 -0.22 9.55 7.45
C ALA A 142 -0.59 9.20 5.99
N LEU A 143 -0.39 7.94 5.57
CA LEU A 143 -0.88 7.45 4.28
C LEU A 143 -2.41 7.31 4.29
N ASP A 144 -2.96 6.74 5.36
CA ASP A 144 -4.39 6.54 5.55
C ASP A 144 -5.15 7.87 5.56
N SER A 145 -4.70 8.84 6.37
CA SER A 145 -5.32 10.15 6.45
C SER A 145 -5.32 10.88 5.10
N ALA A 146 -4.23 10.77 4.32
CA ALA A 146 -4.15 11.36 3.00
C ALA A 146 -5.08 10.68 1.99
N ALA A 147 -5.28 9.37 2.10
CA ALA A 147 -6.15 8.60 1.21
C ALA A 147 -7.65 8.87 1.40
N TYR A 148 -8.05 9.30 2.60
CA TYR A 148 -9.44 9.62 2.96
C TYR A 148 -9.70 11.13 3.15
N ALA A 149 -8.70 11.97 2.89
CA ALA A 149 -8.92 13.41 2.85
C ALA A 149 -9.99 13.75 1.80
N PRO A 150 -10.92 14.69 2.07
CA PRO A 150 -11.94 15.09 1.11
C PRO A 150 -11.28 15.54 -0.20
N SER A 151 -11.38 14.72 -1.25
CA SER A 151 -11.08 15.16 -2.60
C SER A 151 -12.29 15.93 -3.09
N GLY A 152 -12.12 17.17 -3.56
CA GLY A 152 -13.19 17.95 -4.20
C GLY A 152 -13.71 17.36 -5.53
N ALA A 153 -13.44 16.08 -5.78
CA ALA A 153 -13.82 15.34 -6.97
C ALA A 153 -15.04 14.43 -6.68
N PRO A 154 -15.95 14.23 -7.65
CA PRO A 154 -17.19 13.50 -7.43
C PRO A 154 -16.97 12.05 -7.00
N SER A 155 -17.76 11.58 -6.03
CA SER A 155 -17.78 10.16 -5.64
C SER A 155 -18.29 9.27 -6.78
N GLY A 156 -17.56 8.20 -7.11
CA GLY A 156 -18.07 7.12 -7.97
C GLY A 156 -17.59 7.12 -9.42
N SER A 157 -16.59 7.92 -9.80
CA SER A 157 -15.97 7.79 -11.12
C SER A 157 -15.32 6.41 -11.32
N PRO A 158 -15.72 5.62 -12.33
CA PRO A 158 -15.07 4.35 -12.63
C PRO A 158 -13.61 4.62 -13.02
N GLY A 159 -12.66 4.14 -12.20
CA GLY A 159 -11.22 4.42 -12.35
C GLY A 159 -10.75 5.78 -11.77
N GLY A 160 -11.62 6.56 -11.12
CA GLY A 160 -11.33 7.90 -10.61
C GLY A 160 -11.06 7.97 -9.10
N ASP A 161 -10.08 8.78 -8.72
CA ASP A 161 -9.80 9.39 -7.40
C ASP A 161 -9.58 8.51 -6.14
N ALA A 162 -9.98 7.24 -6.12
CA ALA A 162 -9.69 6.38 -4.98
C ALA A 162 -8.19 6.06 -4.92
N SER A 163 -7.52 6.47 -3.84
CA SER A 163 -6.13 6.12 -3.54
C SER A 163 -5.92 4.59 -3.61
N PRO A 164 -4.80 4.09 -4.18
CA PRO A 164 -4.50 2.65 -4.18
C PRO A 164 -4.51 2.03 -2.77
N TRP A 165 -4.24 2.83 -1.73
CA TRP A 165 -4.36 2.42 -0.34
C TRP A 165 -5.79 2.04 0.05
N ARG A 166 -6.82 2.74 -0.44
CA ARG A 166 -8.22 2.42 -0.14
C ARG A 166 -8.61 1.04 -0.68
N LEU A 167 -8.09 0.67 -1.84
CA LEU A 167 -8.28 -0.68 -2.40
C LEU A 167 -7.63 -1.73 -1.49
N LEU A 168 -6.37 -1.52 -1.09
CA LEU A 168 -5.65 -2.49 -0.27
C LEU A 168 -6.25 -2.63 1.14
N LYS A 169 -6.56 -1.49 1.79
CA LYS A 169 -7.24 -1.46 3.08
C LYS A 169 -8.63 -2.11 2.99
N GLY A 170 -9.36 -1.88 1.91
CA GLY A 170 -10.63 -2.56 1.63
C GLY A 170 -10.46 -4.08 1.63
N LEU A 171 -9.47 -4.61 0.91
CA LEU A 171 -9.17 -6.05 0.91
C LEU A 171 -8.76 -6.57 2.30
N ILE A 172 -8.01 -5.81 3.09
CA ILE A 172 -7.64 -6.20 4.47
C ILE A 172 -8.88 -6.31 5.34
N VAL A 173 -9.74 -5.29 5.31
CA VAL A 173 -10.99 -5.23 6.07
C VAL A 173 -11.94 -6.35 5.64
N THR A 174 -12.12 -6.57 4.34
CA THR A 174 -12.93 -7.69 3.81
C THR A 174 -12.36 -9.03 4.26
N GLY A 175 -11.05 -9.25 4.15
CA GLY A 175 -10.42 -10.50 4.59
C GLY A 175 -10.63 -10.75 6.09
N TYR A 176 -10.55 -9.70 6.91
CA TYR A 176 -10.74 -9.82 8.35
C TYR A 176 -12.19 -10.13 8.74
N TYR A 177 -13.16 -9.33 8.25
CA TYR A 177 -14.57 -9.50 8.62
C TYR A 177 -15.26 -10.67 7.91
N THR A 178 -14.56 -11.40 7.04
CA THR A 178 -14.99 -12.71 6.52
C THR A 178 -14.33 -13.89 7.25
N SER A 179 -13.40 -13.63 8.16
CA SER A 179 -12.83 -14.64 9.06
C SER A 179 -13.75 -14.90 10.25
N GLU A 180 -13.60 -16.05 10.91
CA GLU A 180 -14.37 -16.36 12.13
C GLU A 180 -14.12 -15.30 13.23
N ALA A 181 -12.86 -14.93 13.48
CA ALA A 181 -12.55 -13.94 14.51
C ALA A 181 -13.21 -12.58 14.23
N GLY A 182 -13.16 -12.10 12.99
CA GLY A 182 -13.79 -10.83 12.64
C GLY A 182 -15.32 -10.91 12.62
N ALA A 183 -15.89 -11.97 12.06
CA ALA A 183 -17.33 -12.09 11.85
C ALA A 183 -18.11 -12.47 13.11
N SER A 184 -17.56 -13.31 14.00
CA SER A 184 -18.32 -13.85 15.14
C SER A 184 -17.76 -13.50 16.50
N GLN A 185 -16.48 -13.15 16.59
CA GLN A 185 -15.86 -12.78 17.86
C GLN A 185 -15.83 -11.25 17.99
N GLU A 186 -15.25 -10.54 17.03
CA GLU A 186 -15.18 -9.07 17.04
C GLU A 186 -16.55 -8.43 16.87
N LEU A 187 -17.41 -9.04 16.06
CA LEU A 187 -18.81 -8.65 15.87
C LEU A 187 -19.77 -9.58 16.61
N GLN A 188 -20.98 -9.11 16.88
CA GLN A 188 -22.07 -9.93 17.42
C GLN A 188 -22.71 -10.73 16.30
N TYR A 189 -22.50 -12.04 16.27
CA TYR A 189 -23.13 -12.94 15.32
C TYR A 189 -24.39 -13.58 15.89
N ASP A 190 -25.52 -13.34 15.24
CA ASP A 190 -26.78 -14.05 15.48
C ASP A 190 -27.25 -14.65 14.15
N LEU A 191 -27.21 -15.98 14.06
CA LEU A 191 -27.57 -16.72 12.85
C LEU A 191 -29.06 -16.57 12.50
N VAL A 192 -29.93 -16.45 13.51
CA VAL A 192 -31.39 -16.41 13.31
C VAL A 192 -31.98 -15.36 14.24
N PRO A 193 -32.05 -14.09 13.82
CA PRO A 193 -32.72 -13.05 14.60
C PRO A 193 -34.23 -13.33 14.59
N GLY A 194 -34.69 -14.09 15.60
CA GLY A 194 -36.03 -14.67 15.64
C GLY A 194 -37.17 -13.70 15.97
N HIS A 195 -36.86 -12.48 16.43
CA HIS A 195 -37.84 -11.44 16.68
C HIS A 195 -37.24 -10.05 16.39
N TRP A 196 -38.09 -9.09 16.02
CA TRP A 196 -37.70 -7.70 15.86
C TRP A 196 -37.79 -6.97 17.19
N ASP A 197 -36.69 -6.34 17.59
CA ASP A 197 -36.59 -5.47 18.76
C ASP A 197 -36.31 -4.03 18.32
N PRO A 198 -37.26 -3.08 18.49
CA PRO A 198 -37.05 -1.68 18.14
C PRO A 198 -36.06 -0.94 19.04
N ASP A 199 -35.82 -1.41 20.26
CA ASP A 199 -35.13 -0.66 21.31
C ASP A 199 -34.05 -1.52 21.97
N VAL A 200 -33.03 -1.87 21.18
CA VAL A 200 -31.87 -2.63 21.65
C VAL A 200 -30.95 -1.71 22.45
N PRO A 201 -30.64 -2.00 23.73
CA PRO A 201 -29.74 -1.17 24.53
C PRO A 201 -28.30 -1.21 23.98
N VAL A 202 -27.75 -0.06 23.63
CA VAL A 202 -26.35 0.08 23.18
C VAL A 202 -25.52 0.71 24.30
N GLY A 203 -24.61 -0.08 24.88
CA GLY A 203 -23.70 0.36 25.95
C GLY A 203 -22.27 0.65 25.44
N PRO A 204 -21.38 1.18 26.31
CA PRO A 204 -19.99 1.51 25.96
C PRO A 204 -19.13 0.34 25.46
N HIS A 205 -19.55 -0.90 25.76
CA HIS A 205 -18.88 -2.14 25.36
C HIS A 205 -19.69 -2.96 24.35
N ALA A 206 -20.77 -2.41 23.81
CA ALA A 206 -21.55 -3.09 22.78
C ALA A 206 -20.72 -3.19 21.50
N ARG A 207 -20.53 -4.43 21.02
CA ARG A 207 -19.89 -4.71 19.72
C ARG A 207 -20.92 -4.46 18.62
N ALA A 208 -20.45 -4.13 17.41
CA ALA A 208 -21.34 -4.02 16.26
C ALA A 208 -21.87 -5.41 15.87
N TRP A 209 -23.04 -5.47 15.24
CA TRP A 209 -23.61 -6.71 14.76
C TRP A 209 -22.94 -7.17 13.47
N SER A 210 -22.76 -8.48 13.32
CA SER A 210 -22.38 -9.12 12.07
C SER A 210 -23.60 -9.26 11.19
N ASN A 211 -24.05 -8.16 10.59
CA ASN A 211 -25.06 -8.21 9.55
C ASN A 211 -24.40 -8.61 8.22
N ASP A 212 -25.01 -9.58 7.52
CA ASP A 212 -24.60 -10.01 6.18
C ASP A 212 -24.61 -8.79 5.22
N TRP A 213 -23.42 -8.32 4.87
CA TRP A 213 -23.22 -7.08 4.12
C TRP A 213 -23.13 -7.32 2.60
N THR A 214 -23.88 -8.28 2.06
CA THR A 214 -23.92 -8.52 0.60
C THR A 214 -25.30 -8.53 -0.05
N ALA A 215 -26.40 -8.26 0.66
CA ALA A 215 -27.73 -8.40 0.07
C ALA A 215 -28.81 -7.43 0.53
N VAL A 216 -28.58 -6.10 0.52
CA VAL A 216 -29.68 -5.14 0.23
C VAL A 216 -29.12 -3.76 -0.14
N ASP A 217 -29.08 -3.47 -1.44
CA ASP A 217 -29.27 -2.09 -1.90
C ASP A 217 -30.73 -1.73 -1.60
N PHE A 218 -30.96 -0.88 -0.60
CA PHE A 218 -32.25 -0.20 -0.50
C PHE A 218 -32.24 0.89 -1.58
N GLY A 219 -32.91 0.59 -2.70
CA GLY A 219 -33.11 1.51 -3.82
C GLY A 219 -33.90 2.76 -3.46
#